data_AF-G2GZF7-F1
#
_entry.id   AF-G2GZF7-F1
#
_cell.length_a   1.000
_cell.length_b   1.000
_cell.length_c   1.000
_cell.angle_alpha   90.00
_cell.angle_beta   90.00
_cell.angle_gamma   90.00
#
_symmetry.space_group_name_H-M   'P 1'
#
loop_
_entity.id
_entity.type
_entity.pdbx_description
1 polymer ?
#
loop_
_entity_poly.entity_id
_entity_poly.type
_entity_poly.pdbx_seq_one_letter_code
_entity_poly.pdbx_strand_id
1 'polypeptide(L)'
;MPLDVTWEEMYNTSMSFGMSNGYDNDNDDLPYYQGGNTQSLQDHLMWQVGLTPFSDTDTAIAISIIDAVDETGYLTVSLEEILATIGDKELTLDEVEAVLKRVQHFDPVGVASRNLRECLLVQLSQCATNTPYLIEARLIVADYLDLLGNHDYRTIIRLSRLKETALKEAIALIQSLDPRPGQSVVSTGT
;
A
#
# COMPACT_ATOMS: atom_id res chain seq x y z
N MET A 1 41.11 -20.45 -32.49
CA MET A 1 40.89 -19.24 -31.68
C MET A 1 39.49 -18.75 -31.99
N PRO A 2 38.62 -18.56 -31.00
CA PRO A 2 37.22 -18.17 -31.23
C PRO A 2 37.13 -16.68 -31.58
N LEU A 3 36.16 -16.38 -32.44
CA LEU A 3 35.88 -15.06 -33.01
C LEU A 3 35.18 -14.19 -31.96
N ASP A 4 35.77 -13.04 -31.63
CA ASP A 4 35.10 -11.97 -30.89
C ASP A 4 34.05 -11.35 -31.80
N VAL A 5 32.80 -11.76 -31.64
CA VAL A 5 31.64 -11.06 -32.19
C VAL A 5 31.21 -10.04 -31.15
N THR A 6 31.35 -8.76 -31.47
CA THR A 6 30.99 -7.67 -30.58
C THR A 6 29.47 -7.54 -30.53
N TRP A 7 28.93 -7.32 -29.32
CA TRP A 7 27.49 -7.21 -29.04
C TRP A 7 26.75 -6.13 -29.86
N GLU A 8 27.48 -5.24 -30.53
CA GLU A 8 26.94 -4.17 -31.37
C GLU A 8 26.48 -4.65 -32.76
N GLU A 9 26.98 -5.76 -33.29
CA GLU A 9 26.54 -6.30 -34.60
C GLU A 9 25.20 -7.04 -34.53
N MET A 10 24.85 -7.60 -33.36
CA MET A 10 23.55 -8.29 -33.17
C MET A 10 22.37 -7.32 -33.15
N TYR A 11 22.57 -6.08 -32.69
CA TYR A 11 21.48 -5.13 -32.49
C TYR A 11 21.04 -4.41 -33.77
N ASN A 12 21.86 -4.44 -34.83
CA ASN A 12 21.59 -3.70 -36.07
C ASN A 12 20.96 -4.54 -37.19
N THR A 13 20.81 -5.86 -36.99
CA THR A 13 20.26 -6.78 -38.01
C THR A 13 18.75 -7.03 -37.88
N SER A 14 18.11 -6.69 -36.76
CA SER A 14 16.68 -6.99 -36.54
C SER A 14 15.70 -5.92 -37.02
N MET A 15 16.14 -4.94 -37.82
CA MET A 15 15.27 -3.88 -38.35
C MET A 15 14.91 -4.02 -39.83
N SER A 16 15.10 -5.20 -40.45
CA SER A 16 14.67 -5.39 -41.85
C SER A 16 14.33 -6.84 -42.19
N PHE A 17 13.12 -7.29 -41.82
CA PHE A 17 12.37 -8.25 -42.65
C PHE A 17 10.86 -8.01 -42.48
N GLY A 18 10.25 -7.50 -43.55
CA GLY A 18 8.82 -7.19 -43.60
C GLY A 18 7.97 -8.34 -44.15
N MET A 19 6.74 -8.35 -43.64
CA MET A 19 5.45 -8.85 -44.15
C MET A 19 5.07 -10.34 -44.18
N SER A 20 3.97 -10.56 -43.44
CA SER A 20 2.74 -11.36 -43.69
C SER A 20 2.76 -12.89 -43.60
N ASN A 21 2.04 -13.41 -42.59
CA ASN A 21 0.89 -14.30 -42.81
C ASN A 21 -0.03 -14.30 -41.58
N GLY A 22 -1.34 -14.15 -41.80
CA GLY A 22 -2.34 -14.13 -40.74
C GLY A 22 -2.63 -15.51 -40.17
N TYR A 23 -2.89 -15.55 -38.87
CA TYR A 23 -3.77 -16.52 -38.23
C TYR A 23 -4.53 -15.81 -37.10
N ASP A 24 -5.83 -15.95 -37.20
CA ASP A 24 -6.88 -15.59 -36.27
C ASP A 24 -6.69 -16.36 -34.95
N ASN A 25 -6.65 -15.65 -33.82
CA ASN A 25 -6.87 -16.22 -32.49
C ASN A 25 -7.35 -15.09 -31.56
N ASP A 26 -8.66 -14.85 -31.58
CA ASP A 26 -9.41 -14.19 -30.52
C ASP A 26 -9.14 -14.87 -29.17
N ASN A 27 -8.46 -14.15 -28.28
CA ASN A 27 -8.40 -14.23 -26.80
C ASN A 27 -6.98 -13.97 -26.31
N ASP A 28 -6.68 -12.70 -26.08
CA ASP A 28 -5.99 -12.20 -24.88
C ASP A 28 -5.85 -10.68 -25.05
N ASP A 29 -6.96 -9.96 -24.93
CA ASP A 29 -6.91 -8.53 -24.59
C ASP A 29 -6.52 -8.39 -23.11
N LEU A 30 -5.29 -8.79 -22.80
CA LEU A 30 -4.62 -8.33 -21.59
C LEU A 30 -4.06 -6.94 -21.93
N PRO A 31 -4.58 -5.86 -21.33
CA PRO A 31 -4.04 -4.53 -21.60
C PRO A 31 -2.56 -4.54 -21.18
N TYR A 32 -1.70 -4.39 -22.17
CA TYR A 32 -0.27 -4.16 -21.97
C TYR A 32 -0.16 -2.83 -21.22
N TYR A 33 -0.05 -2.89 -19.89
CA TYR A 33 0.16 -1.73 -19.02
C TYR A 33 1.50 -1.09 -19.39
N GLN A 34 1.46 -0.14 -20.33
CA GLN A 34 2.54 0.80 -20.54
C GLN A 34 2.60 1.68 -19.29
N GLY A 35 3.69 1.57 -18.53
CA GLY A 35 3.96 2.36 -17.33
C GLY A 35 4.01 3.86 -17.62
N GLY A 36 2.84 4.47 -17.79
CA GLY A 36 2.64 5.91 -17.78
C GLY A 36 2.44 6.35 -16.34
N ASN A 37 3.10 7.45 -15.95
CA ASN A 37 2.93 8.18 -14.69
C ASN A 37 1.56 7.92 -14.06
N THR A 38 1.50 7.26 -12.90
CA THR A 38 0.27 7.16 -12.11
C THR A 38 -0.11 8.59 -11.71
N GLN A 39 -1.12 9.16 -12.38
CA GLN A 39 -1.50 10.57 -12.23
C GLN A 39 -2.22 10.82 -10.90
N SER A 40 -2.75 9.76 -10.26
CA SER A 40 -3.45 9.81 -8.98
C SER A 40 -3.03 8.66 -8.05
N LEU A 41 -3.32 8.82 -6.75
CA LEU A 41 -3.18 7.76 -5.76
C LEU A 41 -4.00 6.53 -6.17
N GLN A 42 -5.22 6.76 -6.66
CA GLN A 42 -6.15 5.71 -7.08
C GLN A 42 -5.55 4.89 -8.23
N ASP A 43 -5.01 5.52 -9.27
CA ASP A 43 -4.36 4.81 -10.38
C ASP A 43 -3.19 3.94 -9.91
N HIS A 44 -2.42 4.45 -8.94
CA HIS A 44 -1.29 3.73 -8.38
C HIS A 44 -1.73 2.49 -7.58
N LEU A 45 -2.80 2.60 -6.80
CA LEU A 45 -3.35 1.46 -6.06
C LEU A 45 -4.02 0.45 -7.00
N MET A 46 -4.73 0.92 -8.03
CA MET A 46 -5.34 0.06 -9.04
C MET A 46 -4.30 -0.75 -9.82
N TRP A 47 -3.16 -0.14 -10.15
CA TRP A 47 -2.03 -0.86 -10.73
C TRP A 47 -1.52 -1.97 -9.78
N GLN A 48 -1.45 -1.72 -8.47
CA GLN A 48 -1.04 -2.73 -7.49
C GLN A 48 -2.06 -3.85 -7.32
N VAL A 49 -3.36 -3.57 -7.43
CA VAL A 49 -4.40 -4.60 -7.50
C VAL A 49 -4.13 -5.54 -8.68
N GLY A 50 -3.82 -4.99 -9.86
CA GLY A 50 -3.52 -5.78 -11.05
C GLY A 50 -2.26 -6.66 -10.94
N LEU A 51 -1.35 -6.36 -10.02
CA LEU A 51 -0.16 -7.16 -9.74
C LEU A 51 -0.34 -8.16 -8.58
N THR A 52 -1.43 -8.03 -7.82
CA THR A 52 -1.68 -8.83 -6.62
C THR A 52 -2.54 -10.04 -6.99
N PRO A 53 -2.19 -11.27 -6.55
CA PRO A 53 -2.98 -12.47 -6.84
C PRO A 53 -4.24 -12.52 -5.96
N PHE A 54 -5.24 -11.71 -6.31
CA PHE A 54 -6.57 -11.74 -5.73
C PHE A 54 -7.47 -12.72 -6.45
N SER A 55 -8.47 -13.25 -5.74
CA SER A 55 -9.64 -13.88 -6.38
C SER A 55 -10.49 -12.81 -7.08
N ASP A 56 -11.42 -13.21 -7.93
CA ASP A 56 -12.34 -12.25 -8.58
C ASP A 56 -13.14 -11.45 -7.53
N THR A 57 -13.59 -12.13 -6.46
CA THR A 57 -14.28 -11.51 -5.34
C THR A 57 -13.37 -10.57 -4.55
N ASP A 58 -12.14 -10.99 -4.22
CA ASP A 58 -11.16 -10.15 -3.51
C ASP A 58 -10.81 -8.90 -4.34
N THR A 59 -10.75 -9.04 -5.67
CA THR A 59 -10.50 -7.93 -6.59
C THR A 59 -11.63 -6.92 -6.55
N ALA A 60 -12.89 -7.37 -6.60
CA ALA A 60 -14.05 -6.48 -6.49
C ALA A 60 -14.08 -5.73 -5.14
N ILE A 61 -13.70 -6.40 -4.05
CA ILE A 61 -13.55 -5.78 -2.73
C ILE A 61 -12.44 -4.72 -2.75
N ALA A 62 -11.26 -5.07 -3.28
CA ALA A 62 -10.10 -4.18 -3.32
C ALA A 62 -10.41 -2.91 -4.13
N ILE A 63 -11.07 -3.04 -5.28
CA ILE A 63 -11.51 -1.91 -6.10
C ILE A 63 -12.47 -1.02 -5.31
N SER A 64 -13.49 -1.61 -4.67
CA SER A 64 -14.45 -0.86 -3.86
C SER A 64 -13.79 -0.12 -2.68
N ILE A 65 -12.75 -0.71 -2.08
CA ILE A 65 -11.94 -0.07 -1.05
C ILE A 65 -11.19 1.13 -1.64
N ILE A 66 -10.48 0.95 -2.75
CA ILE A 66 -9.65 1.98 -3.39
C ILE A 66 -10.49 3.19 -3.84
N ASP A 67 -11.67 2.94 -4.40
CA ASP A 67 -12.61 4.00 -4.80
C ASP A 67 -13.07 4.85 -3.61
N ALA A 68 -13.09 4.27 -2.41
CA ALA A 68 -13.47 4.96 -1.18
C ALA A 68 -12.29 5.60 -0.42
N VAL A 69 -11.07 5.53 -0.96
CA VAL A 69 -9.88 6.19 -0.41
C VAL A 69 -9.82 7.65 -0.88
N ASP A 70 -9.67 8.57 0.07
CA ASP A 70 -9.47 9.99 -0.22
C ASP A 70 -8.03 10.35 -0.63
N GLU A 71 -7.81 11.61 -1.03
CA GLU A 71 -6.48 12.11 -1.42
C GLU A 71 -5.44 12.02 -0.29
N THR A 72 -5.87 11.93 0.98
CA THR A 72 -4.96 11.78 2.13
C THR A 72 -4.58 10.33 2.41
N GLY A 73 -5.24 9.38 1.74
CA GLY A 73 -5.00 7.94 1.86
C GLY A 73 -5.86 7.27 2.93
N TYR A 74 -6.92 7.92 3.43
CA TYR A 74 -7.83 7.33 4.42
C TYR A 74 -9.13 6.83 3.76
N LEU A 75 -9.66 5.75 4.33
CA LEU A 75 -10.95 5.19 3.93
C LEU A 75 -12.08 6.09 4.45
N THR A 76 -12.98 6.50 3.55
CA THR A 76 -14.07 7.43 3.87
C THR A 76 -15.42 6.76 4.17
N VAL A 77 -15.55 5.48 3.84
CA VAL A 77 -16.77 4.68 4.01
C VAL A 77 -16.56 3.55 5.02
N SER A 78 -17.65 3.04 5.58
CA SER A 78 -17.62 1.88 6.48
C SER A 78 -17.43 0.56 5.71
N LEU A 79 -16.94 -0.49 6.38
CA LEU A 79 -16.79 -1.81 5.74
C LEU A 79 -18.15 -2.43 5.41
N GLU A 80 -19.17 -2.11 6.19
CA GLU A 80 -20.55 -2.49 5.98
C GLU A 80 -21.12 -1.87 4.69
N GLU A 81 -20.76 -0.63 4.38
CA GLU A 81 -21.13 0.04 3.12
C GLU A 81 -20.42 -0.59 1.91
N ILE A 82 -19.15 -0.96 2.05
CA ILE A 82 -18.39 -1.67 1.01
C ILE A 82 -19.05 -3.03 0.74
N LEU A 83 -19.33 -3.80 1.80
CA LEU A 83 -20.01 -5.08 1.72
C LEU A 83 -21.38 -4.96 1.02
N ALA A 84 -22.17 -3.95 1.40
CA ALA A 84 -23.48 -3.68 0.80
C ALA A 84 -23.39 -3.30 -0.69
N THR A 85 -22.32 -2.63 -1.11
CA THR A 85 -22.09 -2.21 -2.50
C THR A 85 -21.83 -3.40 -3.41
N ILE A 86 -21.13 -4.41 -2.92
CA ILE A 86 -20.84 -5.64 -3.67
C ILE A 86 -22.12 -6.47 -3.88
N GLY A 87 -23.01 -6.47 -2.89
CA GLY A 87 -24.34 -7.09 -3.00
C GLY A 87 -24.32 -8.63 -3.01
N ASP A 88 -23.17 -9.24 -2.72
CA ASP A 88 -23.03 -10.68 -2.55
C ASP A 88 -23.49 -11.09 -1.14
N LYS A 89 -24.36 -12.10 -1.06
CA LYS A 89 -24.93 -12.61 0.19
C LYS A 89 -24.03 -13.62 0.88
N GLU A 90 -23.11 -14.23 0.14
CA GLU A 90 -22.14 -15.18 0.70
C GLU A 90 -20.93 -14.47 1.29
N LEU A 91 -20.67 -13.24 0.83
CA LEU A 91 -19.58 -12.41 1.32
C LEU A 91 -19.83 -11.94 2.75
N THR A 92 -18.78 -12.03 3.56
CA THR A 92 -18.78 -11.65 4.97
C THR A 92 -17.92 -10.41 5.23
N LEU A 93 -18.19 -9.75 6.35
CA LEU A 93 -17.39 -8.59 6.78
C LEU A 93 -15.92 -8.98 7.06
N ASP A 94 -15.68 -10.20 7.54
CA ASP A 94 -14.34 -10.73 7.80
C ASP A 94 -13.50 -10.84 6.52
N GLU A 95 -14.11 -11.21 5.39
CA GLU A 95 -13.45 -11.26 4.08
C GLU A 95 -13.10 -9.85 3.59
N VAL A 96 -14.00 -8.89 3.76
CA VAL A 96 -13.73 -7.48 3.46
C VAL A 96 -12.58 -6.95 4.30
N GLU A 97 -12.55 -7.26 5.60
CA GLU A 97 -11.44 -6.88 6.48
C GLU A 97 -10.12 -7.54 6.08
N ALA A 98 -10.14 -8.78 5.61
CA ALA A 98 -8.94 -9.48 5.13
C ALA A 98 -8.36 -8.81 3.88
N VAL A 99 -9.20 -8.43 2.92
CA VAL A 99 -8.76 -7.69 1.73
C VAL A 99 -8.28 -6.29 2.11
N LEU A 100 -8.99 -5.58 2.99
CA LEU A 100 -8.56 -4.28 3.50
C LEU A 100 -7.15 -4.35 4.09
N LYS A 101 -6.86 -5.35 4.93
CA LYS A 101 -5.51 -5.53 5.49
C LYS A 101 -4.47 -5.72 4.40
N ARG A 102 -4.77 -6.41 3.29
CA ARG A 102 -3.83 -6.55 2.17
C ARG A 102 -3.62 -5.23 1.44
N VAL A 103 -4.69 -4.49 1.16
CA VAL A 103 -4.61 -3.15 0.53
C VAL A 103 -3.83 -2.17 1.41
N GLN A 104 -3.97 -2.26 2.73
CA GLN A 104 -3.19 -1.42 3.67
C GLN A 104 -1.67 -1.66 3.62
N HIS A 105 -1.22 -2.79 3.06
CA HIS A 105 0.20 -3.09 2.86
C HIS A 105 0.71 -2.73 1.46
N PHE A 106 -0.12 -2.13 0.62
CA PHE A 106 0.31 -1.53 -0.64
C PHE A 106 1.25 -0.35 -0.41
N ASP A 107 1.90 0.12 -1.46
CA ASP A 107 2.68 1.35 -1.46
C ASP A 107 1.75 2.51 -1.82
N PRO A 108 1.54 3.53 -0.97
CA PRO A 108 2.21 3.80 0.31
C PRO A 108 1.61 3.00 1.47
N VAL A 109 2.49 2.49 2.34
CA VAL A 109 2.07 1.65 3.49
C VAL A 109 1.14 2.43 4.43
N GLY A 110 0.05 1.77 4.83
CA GLY A 110 -0.98 2.37 5.69
C GLY A 110 -2.08 3.10 4.91
N VAL A 111 -2.04 3.10 3.57
CA VAL A 111 -3.15 3.55 2.73
C VAL A 111 -4.45 2.77 3.03
N ALA A 112 -5.60 3.39 2.79
CA ALA A 112 -6.91 2.82 3.14
C ALA A 112 -7.11 2.54 4.64
N SER A 113 -6.31 3.13 5.52
CA SER A 113 -6.59 3.09 6.95
C SER A 113 -7.86 3.86 7.28
N ARG A 114 -8.58 3.49 8.35
CA ARG A 114 -9.79 4.22 8.78
C ARG A 114 -9.47 5.43 9.66
N ASN A 115 -8.28 5.42 10.28
CA ASN A 115 -7.82 6.50 11.15
C ASN A 115 -6.29 6.47 11.30
N LEU A 116 -5.75 7.54 11.89
CA LEU A 116 -4.31 7.72 12.12
C LEU A 116 -3.69 6.57 12.93
N ARG A 117 -4.41 6.06 13.94
CA ARG A 117 -3.91 4.96 14.78
C ARG A 117 -3.67 3.71 13.94
N GLU A 118 -4.65 3.33 13.13
CA GLU A 118 -4.54 2.19 12.23
C GLU A 118 -3.41 2.38 11.21
N CYS A 119 -3.32 3.57 10.60
CA CYS A 119 -2.26 3.90 9.64
C CYS A 119 -0.86 3.69 10.22
N LEU A 120 -0.59 4.30 11.38
CA LEU A 120 0.70 4.18 12.04
C LEU A 120 0.99 2.73 12.50
N LEU A 121 -0.02 1.98 12.95
CA LEU A 121 0.17 0.58 13.34
C LEU A 121 0.53 -0.31 12.15
N VAL A 122 -0.11 -0.11 10.99
CA VAL A 122 0.22 -0.82 9.75
C VAL A 122 1.66 -0.50 9.34
N GLN A 123 2.06 0.78 9.34
CA GLN A 123 3.44 1.18 9.02
C GLN A 123 4.47 0.58 9.99
N LEU A 124 4.17 0.56 11.30
CA LEU A 124 5.02 -0.10 12.30
C LEU A 124 5.08 -1.62 12.12
N SER A 125 4.05 -2.25 11.54
CA SER A 125 4.04 -3.70 11.31
C SER A 125 4.98 -4.13 10.16
N GLN A 126 5.22 -3.23 9.20
CA GLN A 126 6.16 -3.42 8.09
C GLN A 126 7.63 -3.17 8.49
N CYS A 127 7.87 -2.55 9.64
CA CYS A 127 9.23 -2.37 10.15
C CYS A 127 9.91 -3.71 10.47
N ALA A 128 11.21 -3.79 10.24
CA ALA A 128 12.00 -4.98 10.61
C ALA A 128 11.85 -5.33 12.09
N THR A 129 11.80 -6.62 12.42
CA THR A 129 11.54 -7.09 13.80
C THR A 129 12.63 -6.67 14.80
N ASN A 130 13.83 -6.34 14.31
CA ASN A 130 14.96 -5.87 15.11
C ASN A 130 15.02 -4.33 15.22
N THR A 131 14.04 -3.59 14.67
CA THR A 131 13.99 -2.13 14.78
C THR A 131 13.96 -1.73 16.27
N PRO A 132 14.89 -0.88 16.72
CA PRO A 132 14.91 -0.41 18.10
C PRO A 132 13.60 0.26 18.51
N TYR A 133 13.16 0.01 19.73
CA TYR A 133 11.96 0.63 20.34
C TYR A 133 10.64 0.40 19.60
N LEU A 134 10.60 -0.58 18.68
CA LEU A 134 9.41 -0.88 17.88
C LEU A 134 8.23 -1.38 18.73
N ILE A 135 8.50 -2.15 19.78
CA ILE A 135 7.45 -2.65 20.70
C ILE A 135 6.83 -1.47 21.45
N GLU A 136 7.66 -0.58 21.95
CA GLU A 136 7.28 0.63 22.67
C GLU A 136 6.51 1.60 21.77
N ALA A 137 6.96 1.81 20.53
CA ALA A 137 6.27 2.64 19.55
C ALA A 137 4.87 2.09 19.26
N ARG A 138 4.73 0.78 19.01
CA ARG A 138 3.42 0.14 18.83
C ARG A 138 2.51 0.31 20.03
N LEU A 139 3.03 0.13 21.25
CA LEU A 139 2.25 0.34 22.47
C LEU A 139 1.74 1.79 22.57
N ILE A 140 2.60 2.77 22.29
CA ILE A 140 2.23 4.19 22.35
C ILE A 140 1.16 4.52 21.33
N VAL A 141 1.31 4.07 20.08
CA VAL A 141 0.29 4.29 19.04
C VAL A 141 -1.01 3.57 19.37
N ALA A 142 -0.93 2.32 19.83
CA ALA A 142 -2.10 1.49 20.11
C ALA A 142 -2.96 2.02 21.27
N ASP A 143 -2.36 2.56 22.33
CA ASP A 143 -3.08 2.87 23.57
C ASP A 143 -3.02 4.35 23.97
N TYR A 144 -2.01 5.10 23.51
CA TYR A 144 -1.67 6.42 24.06
C TYR A 144 -1.50 7.52 23.00
N LEU A 145 -2.01 7.31 21.78
CA LEU A 145 -1.88 8.28 20.69
C LEU A 145 -2.46 9.65 21.03
N ASP A 146 -3.58 9.70 21.76
CA ASP A 146 -4.22 10.96 22.16
C ASP A 146 -3.37 11.73 23.18
N LEU A 147 -2.71 11.02 24.09
CA LEU A 147 -1.76 11.63 25.03
C LEU A 147 -0.52 12.14 24.30
N LEU A 148 -0.07 11.40 23.28
CA LEU A 148 1.06 11.79 22.44
C LEU A 148 0.75 13.10 21.70
N GLY A 149 -0.44 13.21 21.09
CA GLY A 149 -0.89 14.43 20.41
C GLY A 149 -1.03 15.64 21.34
N ASN A 150 -1.34 15.41 22.63
CA ASN A 150 -1.41 16.45 23.66
C ASN A 150 -0.05 16.75 24.34
N HIS A 151 1.03 16.10 23.90
CA HIS A 151 2.36 16.19 24.51
C HIS A 151 2.39 15.79 26.01
N ASP A 152 1.45 14.98 26.48
CA ASP A 152 1.40 14.50 27.87
C ASP A 152 2.32 13.29 28.09
N TYR A 153 3.62 13.52 27.89
CA TYR A 153 4.65 12.49 28.04
C TYR A 153 4.72 11.95 29.46
N ARG A 154 4.40 12.77 30.48
CA ARG A 154 4.42 12.37 31.88
C ARG A 154 3.38 11.28 32.17
N THR A 155 2.17 11.44 31.64
CA THR A 155 1.13 10.41 31.78
C THR A 155 1.49 9.16 30.99
N ILE A 156 2.05 9.29 29.78
CA ILE A 156 2.50 8.13 28.98
C ILE A 156 3.55 7.33 29.75
N ILE A 157 4.59 7.96 30.31
CA ILE A 157 5.62 7.29 31.14
C ILE A 157 4.98 6.52 32.29
N ARG A 158 4.05 7.15 32.99
CA ARG A 158 3.39 6.56 34.16
C ARG A 158 2.53 5.34 33.81
N LEU A 159 1.77 5.41 32.71
CA LEU A 159 0.85 4.34 32.30
C LEU A 159 1.57 3.21 31.57
N SER A 160 2.44 3.53 30.61
CA SER A 160 3.21 2.56 29.83
C SER A 160 4.34 1.88 30.63
N ARG A 161 4.76 2.48 31.76
CA ARG A 161 5.89 2.06 32.59
C ARG A 161 7.24 2.07 31.84
N LEU A 162 7.32 2.81 30.75
CA LEU A 162 8.55 2.98 29.98
C LEU A 162 9.52 3.92 30.72
N LYS A 163 10.81 3.71 30.48
CA LYS A 163 11.83 4.70 30.87
C LYS A 163 11.74 5.91 29.93
N GLU A 164 12.10 7.08 30.43
CA GLU A 164 12.10 8.32 29.65
C GLU A 164 12.93 8.22 28.36
N THR A 165 14.09 7.57 28.43
CA THR A 165 14.94 7.33 27.24
C THR A 165 14.22 6.48 26.20
N ALA A 166 13.54 5.40 26.61
CA ALA A 166 12.82 4.53 25.70
C ALA A 166 11.60 5.24 25.09
N LEU A 167 10.89 6.06 25.87
CA LEU A 167 9.80 6.87 25.35
C LEU A 167 10.29 7.84 24.26
N LYS A 168 11.41 8.54 24.51
CA LYS A 168 11.95 9.50 23.55
C LYS A 168 12.30 8.85 22.21
N GLU A 169 12.95 7.69 22.24
CA GLU A 169 13.34 6.97 21.02
C GLU A 169 12.12 6.37 20.30
N ALA A 170 11.13 5.86 21.05
CA ALA A 170 9.88 5.40 20.47
C ALA A 170 9.09 6.54 19.79
N ILE A 171 9.06 7.74 20.39
CA ILE A 171 8.46 8.93 19.78
C ILE A 171 9.21 9.32 18.50
N ALA A 172 10.54 9.29 18.51
CA ALA A 172 11.34 9.58 17.32
C ALA A 172 11.03 8.60 16.17
N LEU A 173 10.86 7.32 16.48
CA LEU A 173 10.40 6.33 15.50
C LEU A 173 9.01 6.66 14.96
N ILE A 174 8.03 6.97 15.83
CA ILE A 174 6.67 7.33 15.40
C ILE A 174 6.68 8.60 14.52
N GLN A 175 7.52 9.58 14.84
CA GLN A 175 7.64 10.83 14.07
C GLN A 175 8.31 10.65 12.70
N SER A 176 9.00 9.53 12.48
CA SER A 176 9.60 9.20 11.18
C SER A 176 8.62 8.58 10.18
N LEU A 177 7.41 8.24 10.65
CA LEU A 177 6.34 7.63 9.86
C LEU A 177 5.52 8.69 9.11
N ASP A 178 4.76 8.26 8.11
CA ASP A 178 3.93 9.15 7.29
C ASP A 178 2.45 9.10 7.74
N PRO A 179 1.93 10.15 8.40
CA PRO A 179 0.54 10.20 8.84
C PRO A 179 -0.46 10.42 7.70
N ARG A 180 -0.03 10.70 6.45
CA ARG A 180 -0.89 10.95 5.29
C ARG A 180 -0.30 10.28 4.05
N PRO A 181 -0.36 8.94 3.99
CA PRO A 181 0.35 8.17 2.96
C PRO A 181 -0.05 8.59 1.54
N GLY A 182 -1.29 9.01 1.31
CA GLY A 182 -1.77 9.43 -0.02
C GLY A 182 -1.02 10.61 -0.65
N GLN A 183 -0.42 11.49 0.15
CA GLN A 183 0.29 12.68 -0.36
C GLN A 183 1.67 12.35 -0.97
N SER A 184 2.25 11.22 -0.56
CA SER A 184 3.60 10.80 -0.98
C SER A 184 3.64 10.30 -2.44
N VAL A 185 2.55 9.72 -2.94
CA VAL A 185 2.44 9.23 -4.33
C VAL A 185 2.37 10.38 -5.32
N VAL A 186 1.57 11.41 -5.01
CA VAL A 186 1.39 12.59 -5.88
C VAL A 186 2.69 13.38 -6.03
N SER A 187 3.55 13.37 -4.99
CA SER A 187 4.80 14.12 -4.98
C SER A 187 5.95 13.43 -5.73
N THR A 188 5.87 12.12 -5.95
CA THR A 188 6.94 11.34 -6.60
C THR A 188 6.85 11.39 -8.14
N GLY A 189 5.79 12.00 -8.68
CA GLY A 189 5.54 12.16 -10.12
C GLY A 189 6.03 13.46 -10.77
N THR A 190 6.70 14.35 -10.03
CA THR A 190 7.29 15.61 -10.53
C THR A 190 8.81 15.62 -10.45
#